data_AF-A0A5M6CPI0-F1
#
_entry.id   AF-A0A5M6CPI0-F1
#
_cell.length_a   1.000
_cell.length_b   1.000
_cell.length_c   1.000
_cell.angle_alpha   90.00
_cell.angle_beta   90.00
_cell.angle_gamma   90.00
#
_symmetry.space_group_name_H-M   'P 1'
#
loop_
_entity.id
_entity.type
_entity.pdbx_description
1 polymer ?
#
loop_
_entity_poly.entity_id
_entity_poly.type
_entity_poly.pdbx_seq_one_letter_code
_entity_poly.pdbx_strand_id
1 'polypeptide(L)'
;MKNNEIELIINNLIKTKEIHLSTWKKVRWQGGRVYYEIKSIEQEIQNFDLQTKILYLEKLLNGKYIIQDNLPHSAPDVTQEFKSSLVVIVSDLKIQFLNSKPKVSTSSKKRRPPIPHKIKTLLQKEVKSKCPFCISGDVDHFQFHHIDENPENNDFENLLMICPTCHSKITKGDIQEEEVLIKKRELYIN
;
A
#
# COMPACT_ATOMS: atom_id res chain seq x y z
N MET A 1 -5.18 -5.58 -20.40
CA MET A 1 -6.64 -5.81 -20.30
C MET A 1 -7.21 -4.77 -19.36
N LYS A 2 -8.33 -4.13 -19.71
CA LYS A 2 -8.99 -3.19 -18.81
C LYS A 2 -9.57 -3.99 -17.64
N ASN A 3 -9.50 -3.48 -16.40
CA ASN A 3 -9.97 -4.21 -15.20
C ASN A 3 -11.36 -4.86 -15.37
N ASN A 4 -12.25 -4.22 -16.15
CA ASN A 4 -13.59 -4.73 -16.45
C ASN A 4 -13.62 -6.05 -17.25
N GLU A 5 -12.65 -6.29 -18.13
CA GLU A 5 -12.58 -7.54 -18.92
C GLU A 5 -12.20 -8.72 -18.05
N ILE A 6 -11.24 -8.53 -17.13
CA ILE A 6 -10.82 -9.56 -16.18
C ILE A 6 -11.98 -9.90 -15.25
N GLU A 7 -12.69 -8.90 -14.73
CA GLU A 7 -13.82 -9.13 -13.85
C GLU A 7 -14.95 -9.92 -14.55
N LEU A 8 -15.25 -9.60 -15.82
CA LEU A 8 -16.23 -10.34 -16.60
C LEU A 8 -15.84 -11.82 -16.78
N ILE A 9 -14.57 -12.08 -17.11
CA ILE A 9 -14.04 -13.45 -17.25
C ILE A 9 -14.18 -14.20 -15.93
N ILE A 10 -13.76 -13.61 -14.82
CA ILE A 10 -13.84 -14.23 -13.50
C ILE A 10 -15.31 -14.53 -13.14
N ASN A 11 -16.22 -13.59 -13.35
CA ASN A 11 -17.65 -13.80 -13.06
C ASN A 11 -18.23 -15.00 -13.85
N ASN A 12 -17.80 -15.19 -15.11
CA ASN A 12 -18.23 -16.33 -15.92
C ASN A 12 -17.65 -17.66 -15.42
N LEU A 13 -16.38 -17.67 -15.02
CA LEU A 13 -15.75 -18.85 -14.41
C LEU A 13 -16.46 -19.24 -13.11
N ILE A 14 -16.79 -18.25 -12.26
CA ILE A 14 -17.51 -18.47 -11.00
C ILE A 14 -18.88 -19.10 -11.26
N LYS A 15 -19.70 -18.53 -12.14
CA LYS A 15 -21.02 -19.11 -12.48
C LYS A 15 -20.91 -20.56 -12.92
N THR A 16 -19.93 -20.86 -13.77
CA THR A 16 -19.68 -22.24 -14.23
C THR A 16 -19.30 -23.14 -13.07
N LYS A 17 -18.45 -22.65 -12.15
CA LYS A 17 -18.03 -23.39 -10.97
C LYS A 17 -19.18 -23.62 -9.98
N GLU A 18 -20.05 -22.65 -9.75
CA GLU A 18 -21.22 -22.78 -8.87
C GLU A 18 -22.15 -23.90 -9.35
N ILE A 19 -22.42 -23.97 -10.65
CA ILE A 19 -23.21 -25.04 -11.28
C ILE A 19 -22.53 -26.40 -11.06
N HIS A 20 -21.22 -26.47 -11.32
CA HIS A 20 -20.46 -27.70 -11.15
C HIS A 20 -20.41 -28.18 -9.69
N LEU A 21 -20.22 -27.27 -8.73
CA LEU A 21 -20.25 -27.58 -7.30
C LEU A 21 -21.64 -28.04 -6.85
N SER A 22 -22.69 -27.43 -7.39
CA SER A 22 -24.10 -27.82 -7.11
C SER A 22 -24.52 -29.14 -7.73
N THR A 23 -23.79 -29.62 -8.73
CA THR A 23 -24.09 -30.89 -9.39
C THR A 23 -23.58 -32.05 -8.56
N TRP A 24 -24.45 -32.93 -8.07
CA TRP A 24 -24.02 -34.13 -7.36
C TRP A 24 -23.16 -35.03 -8.26
N LYS A 25 -22.06 -35.54 -7.72
CA LYS A 25 -21.24 -36.56 -8.38
C LYS A 25 -20.54 -37.42 -7.34
N LYS A 26 -20.34 -38.69 -7.68
CA LYS A 26 -19.54 -39.63 -6.88
C LYS A 26 -18.06 -39.47 -7.21
N VAL A 27 -17.25 -39.10 -6.22
CA VAL A 27 -15.79 -39.07 -6.31
C VAL A 27 -15.17 -40.23 -5.54
N ARG A 28 -14.13 -40.84 -6.09
CA ARG A 28 -13.37 -41.92 -5.43
C ARG A 28 -12.07 -41.37 -4.85
N TRP A 29 -12.18 -40.46 -3.88
CA TRP A 29 -11.03 -39.83 -3.21
C TRP A 29 -11.09 -40.08 -1.70
N GLN A 30 -9.94 -40.40 -1.09
CA GLN A 30 -9.84 -40.71 0.34
C GLN A 30 -10.31 -39.55 1.24
N GLY A 31 -10.14 -38.29 0.79
CA GLY A 31 -10.59 -37.10 1.51
C GLY A 31 -12.03 -36.65 1.20
N GLY A 32 -12.84 -37.48 0.54
CA GLY A 32 -14.23 -37.13 0.19
C GLY A 32 -14.35 -36.04 -0.87
N ARG A 33 -15.56 -35.50 -1.03
CA ARG A 33 -15.85 -34.49 -2.06
C ARG A 33 -15.22 -33.13 -1.79
N VAL A 34 -15.13 -32.70 -0.53
CA VAL A 34 -14.49 -31.44 -0.15
C VAL A 34 -13.03 -31.41 -0.65
N TYR A 35 -12.24 -32.42 -0.27
CA TYR A 35 -10.84 -32.49 -0.68
C TYR A 35 -10.68 -32.51 -2.21
N TYR A 36 -11.51 -33.28 -2.91
CA TYR A 36 -11.50 -33.33 -4.36
C TYR A 36 -11.72 -31.95 -4.99
N GLU A 37 -12.74 -31.21 -4.55
CA GLU A 37 -13.06 -29.90 -5.12
C GLU A 37 -11.98 -28.87 -4.81
N ILE A 38 -11.37 -28.92 -3.61
CA ILE A 38 -10.22 -28.08 -3.27
C ILE A 38 -9.05 -28.35 -4.23
N LYS A 39 -8.68 -29.62 -4.46
CA LYS A 39 -7.61 -29.95 -5.41
C LYS A 39 -7.94 -29.58 -6.85
N SER A 40 -9.19 -29.73 -7.26
CA SER A 40 -9.64 -29.27 -8.57
C SER A 40 -9.48 -27.75 -8.74
N ILE A 41 -9.84 -26.97 -7.70
CA ILE A 41 -9.70 -25.51 -7.72
C ILE A 41 -8.23 -25.10 -7.74
N GLU A 42 -7.38 -25.71 -6.91
CA GLU A 42 -5.94 -25.43 -6.91
C GLU A 42 -5.33 -25.59 -8.31
N GLN A 43 -5.73 -26.64 -9.04
CA GLN A 43 -5.30 -26.87 -10.43
C GLN A 43 -5.89 -25.85 -11.42
N GLU A 44 -7.15 -25.47 -11.25
CA GLU A 44 -7.84 -24.49 -12.10
C GLU A 44 -7.17 -23.12 -12.04
N ILE A 45 -6.81 -22.67 -10.84
CA ILE A 45 -6.23 -21.34 -10.62
C ILE A 45 -4.69 -21.33 -10.64
N GLN A 46 -4.02 -22.46 -10.91
CA GLN A 46 -2.56 -22.59 -10.73
C GLN A 46 -1.77 -21.49 -11.46
N ASN A 47 -2.22 -21.13 -12.67
CA ASN A 47 -1.58 -20.16 -13.57
C ASN A 47 -2.03 -18.71 -13.35
N PHE A 48 -2.97 -18.46 -12.44
CA PHE A 48 -3.42 -17.10 -12.14
C PHE A 48 -2.35 -16.36 -11.33
N ASP A 49 -2.24 -15.05 -11.55
CA ASP A 49 -1.49 -14.19 -10.65
C ASP A 49 -2.17 -14.13 -9.28
N LEU A 50 -1.43 -13.68 -8.26
CA LEU A 50 -1.87 -13.74 -6.88
C LEU A 50 -3.14 -12.92 -6.61
N GLN A 51 -3.28 -11.76 -7.25
CA GLN A 51 -4.46 -10.91 -7.10
C GLN A 51 -5.69 -11.57 -7.72
N THR A 52 -5.53 -12.16 -8.91
CA THR A 52 -6.60 -12.89 -9.60
C THR A 52 -7.03 -14.15 -8.83
N LYS A 53 -6.08 -14.88 -8.21
CA LYS A 53 -6.39 -16.03 -7.32
C LYS A 53 -7.28 -15.61 -6.16
N ILE A 54 -6.92 -14.52 -5.46
CA ILE A 54 -7.69 -14.01 -4.32
C ILE A 54 -9.10 -13.60 -4.79
N LEU A 55 -9.20 -12.80 -5.85
CA LEU A 55 -10.47 -12.32 -6.38
C LEU A 55 -11.42 -13.47 -6.76
N TYR A 56 -10.90 -14.49 -7.46
CA TYR A 56 -11.66 -15.68 -7.83
C TYR A 56 -12.21 -16.38 -6.57
N LEU A 57 -11.34 -16.69 -5.61
CA LEU A 57 -11.73 -17.45 -4.42
C LEU A 57 -12.69 -16.66 -3.51
N GLU A 58 -12.56 -15.35 -3.40
CA GLU A 58 -13.50 -14.50 -2.67
C GLU A 58 -14.88 -14.47 -3.32
N LYS A 59 -14.95 -14.36 -4.65
CA LYS A 59 -16.23 -14.45 -5.36
C LYS A 59 -16.83 -15.85 -5.19
N LEU A 60 -16.02 -16.91 -5.24
CA LEU A 60 -16.48 -18.27 -5.00
C LEU A 60 -16.96 -18.47 -3.54
N LEU A 61 -16.31 -17.87 -2.55
CA LEU A 61 -16.74 -17.97 -1.16
C LEU A 61 -18.13 -17.35 -0.94
N ASN A 62 -18.39 -16.22 -1.60
CA ASN A 62 -19.66 -15.51 -1.59
C ASN A 62 -20.72 -16.13 -2.52
N GLY A 63 -20.34 -17.15 -3.29
CA GLY A 63 -21.22 -17.83 -4.22
C GLY A 63 -22.35 -18.61 -3.56
N LYS A 64 -23.39 -18.88 -4.35
CA LYS A 64 -24.59 -19.62 -3.96
C LYS A 64 -24.56 -21.00 -4.62
N TYR A 65 -24.04 -21.99 -3.90
CA TYR A 65 -24.00 -23.39 -4.32
C TYR A 65 -24.14 -24.31 -3.11
N ILE A 66 -24.47 -25.57 -3.38
CA ILE A 66 -24.57 -26.64 -2.38
C ILE A 66 -23.65 -27.78 -2.78
N ILE A 67 -22.76 -28.22 -1.92
CA ILE A 67 -21.89 -29.38 -2.17
C ILE A 67 -22.41 -30.54 -1.35
N GLN A 68 -22.70 -31.66 -2.02
CA GLN A 68 -23.20 -32.88 -1.38
C GLN A 68 -22.17 -34.00 -1.46
N ASP A 69 -21.80 -34.61 -0.34
CA ASP A 69 -20.76 -35.64 -0.34
C ASP A 69 -21.24 -37.00 -0.90
N ASN A 70 -20.30 -37.93 -1.04
CA ASN A 70 -20.43 -39.21 -1.73
C ASN A 70 -21.39 -40.23 -1.11
N LEU A 71 -22.03 -39.93 0.02
CA LEU A 71 -22.94 -40.85 0.69
C LEU A 71 -24.25 -40.93 -0.10
N PRO A 72 -24.54 -42.03 -0.82
CA PRO A 72 -25.68 -42.07 -1.74
C PRO A 72 -27.03 -42.11 -1.02
N HIS A 73 -27.05 -42.43 0.28
CA HIS A 73 -28.27 -42.54 1.09
C HIS A 73 -28.62 -41.25 1.85
N SER A 74 -27.65 -40.37 2.10
CA SER A 74 -27.86 -39.14 2.89
C SER A 74 -27.35 -37.87 2.22
N ALA A 75 -26.43 -37.99 1.26
CA ALA A 75 -25.83 -36.91 0.46
C ALA A 75 -25.64 -35.61 1.27
N PRO A 76 -24.90 -35.67 2.40
CA PRO A 76 -24.87 -34.59 3.37
C PRO A 76 -24.32 -33.33 2.72
N ASP A 77 -24.91 -32.19 3.08
CA ASP A 77 -24.42 -30.89 2.69
C ASP A 77 -23.09 -30.60 3.41
N VAL A 78 -22.01 -30.57 2.64
CA VAL A 78 -20.64 -30.26 3.07
C VAL A 78 -20.19 -28.86 2.63
N THR A 79 -21.14 -28.00 2.25
CA THR A 79 -20.85 -26.64 1.76
C THR A 79 -20.09 -25.82 2.80
N GLN A 80 -20.46 -25.90 4.07
CA GLN A 80 -19.79 -25.14 5.13
C GLN A 80 -18.35 -25.60 5.33
N GLU A 81 -18.10 -26.90 5.37
CA GLU A 81 -16.75 -27.46 5.48
C GLU A 81 -15.85 -27.02 4.31
N PHE A 82 -16.41 -27.05 3.10
CA PHE A 82 -15.72 -26.55 1.93
C PHE A 82 -15.44 -25.04 2.01
N LYS A 83 -16.41 -24.22 2.41
CA LYS A 83 -16.23 -22.77 2.59
C LYS A 83 -15.18 -22.46 3.66
N SER A 84 -15.17 -23.19 4.77
CA SER A 84 -14.11 -23.08 5.79
C SER A 84 -12.74 -23.37 5.22
N SER A 85 -12.61 -24.41 4.37
CA SER A 85 -11.36 -24.73 3.69
C SER A 85 -10.92 -23.60 2.74
N LEU A 86 -11.85 -23.01 1.99
CA LEU A 86 -11.57 -21.85 1.13
C LEU A 86 -11.11 -20.62 1.93
N VAL A 87 -11.70 -20.35 3.09
CA VAL A 87 -11.31 -19.21 3.94
C VAL A 87 -9.84 -19.30 4.35
N VAL A 88 -9.36 -20.50 4.69
CA VAL A 88 -7.95 -20.73 5.03
C VAL A 88 -7.05 -20.40 3.84
N ILE A 89 -7.37 -20.94 2.66
CA ILE A 89 -6.61 -20.70 1.42
C ILE A 89 -6.59 -19.20 1.05
N VAL A 90 -7.73 -18.52 1.12
CA VAL A 90 -7.82 -17.08 0.84
C VAL A 90 -6.97 -16.27 1.82
N SER A 91 -6.99 -16.65 3.09
CA SER A 91 -6.19 -15.98 4.14
C SER A 91 -4.71 -16.13 3.86
N ASP A 92 -4.24 -17.33 3.52
CA ASP A 92 -2.85 -17.60 3.18
C ASP A 92 -2.41 -16.82 1.94
N LEU A 93 -3.24 -16.78 0.89
CA LEU A 93 -2.95 -16.00 -0.32
C LEU A 93 -2.91 -14.49 -0.04
N LYS A 94 -3.79 -13.97 0.83
CA LYS A 94 -3.75 -12.57 1.24
C LYS A 94 -2.47 -12.24 2.00
N ILE A 95 -2.04 -13.12 2.91
CA ILE A 95 -0.76 -12.97 3.62
C ILE A 95 0.40 -12.97 2.62
N GLN A 96 0.41 -13.91 1.66
CA GLN A 96 1.39 -13.92 0.58
C GLN A 96 1.37 -12.62 -0.22
N PHE A 97 0.19 -12.08 -0.52
CA PHE A 97 0.04 -10.85 -1.30
C PHE A 97 0.56 -9.63 -0.54
N LEU A 98 0.29 -9.56 0.76
CA LEU A 98 0.83 -8.52 1.64
C LEU A 98 2.35 -8.60 1.76
N ASN A 99 2.91 -9.81 1.78
CA ASN A 99 4.35 -10.05 1.83
C ASN A 99 5.04 -9.86 0.47
N SER A 100 4.32 -10.06 -0.64
CA SER A 100 4.84 -9.91 -2.01
C SER A 100 4.75 -8.47 -2.50
N LYS A 101 3.84 -7.65 -1.94
CA LYS A 101 3.95 -6.20 -2.12
C LYS A 101 5.36 -5.81 -1.67
N PRO A 102 6.08 -5.01 -2.45
CA PRO A 102 7.36 -4.49 -1.98
C PRO A 102 7.06 -3.91 -0.60
N LYS A 103 7.72 -4.43 0.44
CA LYS A 103 7.85 -3.68 1.69
C LYS A 103 8.21 -2.30 1.22
N VAL A 104 7.38 -1.30 1.54
CA VAL A 104 7.76 0.08 1.35
C VAL A 104 9.12 0.15 2.00
N SER A 105 10.14 0.12 1.16
CA SER A 105 11.49 0.24 1.64
C SER A 105 11.44 1.61 2.29
N THR A 106 11.83 1.66 3.55
CA THR A 106 12.35 2.90 4.08
C THR A 106 13.46 3.33 3.13
N SER A 107 13.08 4.13 2.14
CA SER A 107 13.87 4.69 1.06
C SER A 107 15.05 3.83 0.59
N SER A 108 14.98 3.24 -0.60
CA SER A 108 16.13 3.43 -1.49
C SER A 108 16.23 4.95 -1.66
N LYS A 109 17.07 5.62 -0.86
CA LYS A 109 17.27 7.06 -0.96
C LYS A 109 17.70 7.32 -2.41
N LYS A 110 16.76 7.75 -3.26
CA LYS A 110 17.13 8.68 -4.34
C LYS A 110 17.98 9.72 -3.62
N ARG A 111 19.24 9.84 -4.01
CA ARG A 111 20.12 10.85 -3.40
C ARG A 111 19.40 12.17 -3.60
N ARG A 112 18.91 12.76 -2.51
CA ARG A 112 18.23 14.05 -2.56
C ARG A 112 19.15 15.01 -3.33
N PRO A 113 18.65 15.74 -4.33
CA PRO A 113 19.49 16.64 -5.09
C PRO A 113 20.16 17.61 -4.10
N PRO A 114 21.49 17.74 -4.10
CA PRO A 114 22.15 18.65 -3.18
C PRO A 114 21.69 20.09 -3.50
N ILE A 115 21.40 20.87 -2.47
CA ILE A 115 21.13 22.30 -2.64
C ILE A 115 22.34 22.94 -3.35
N PRO A 116 22.17 23.61 -4.50
CA PRO A 116 23.27 24.23 -5.22
C PRO A 116 24.04 25.23 -4.36
N HIS A 117 25.38 25.28 -4.50
CA HIS A 117 26.23 26.17 -3.69
C HIS A 117 25.79 27.64 -3.79
N LYS A 118 25.41 28.10 -4.99
CA LYS A 118 24.89 29.46 -5.22
C LYS A 118 23.69 29.79 -4.33
N ILE A 119 22.75 28.84 -4.20
CA ILE A 119 21.55 29.00 -3.36
C ILE A 119 21.94 29.07 -1.88
N LYS A 120 22.85 28.21 -1.42
CA LYS A 120 23.37 28.26 -0.04
C LYS A 120 23.98 29.62 0.30
N THR A 121 24.80 30.17 -0.60
CA THR A 121 25.42 31.49 -0.41
C THR A 121 24.38 32.61 -0.37
N LEU A 122 23.34 32.55 -1.20
CA LEU A 122 22.26 33.54 -1.19
C LEU A 122 21.46 33.48 0.11
N LEU A 123 21.10 32.29 0.57
CA LEU A 123 20.38 32.09 1.83
C LEU A 123 21.20 32.57 3.04
N GLN A 124 22.51 32.34 3.03
CA GLN A 124 23.40 32.84 4.08
C GLN A 124 23.44 34.37 4.14
N LYS A 125 23.45 35.03 2.98
CA LYS A 125 23.38 36.50 2.90
C LYS A 125 22.02 37.03 3.33
N GLU A 126 20.93 36.40 2.89
CA GLU A 126 19.54 36.74 3.23
C GLU A 126 19.35 36.83 4.74
N VAL A 127 19.84 35.83 5.50
CA VAL A 127 19.66 35.80 6.96
C VAL A 127 20.77 36.53 7.74
N LYS A 128 21.75 37.13 7.05
CA LYS A 128 22.86 37.90 7.65
C LYS A 128 23.59 37.12 8.76
N SER A 129 23.76 35.81 8.56
CA SER A 129 24.34 34.85 9.52
C SER A 129 23.63 34.80 10.89
N LYS A 130 22.35 35.16 10.96
CA LYS A 130 21.52 35.09 12.17
C LYS A 130 20.26 34.27 11.88
N CYS A 131 19.72 33.59 12.90
CA CYS A 131 18.45 32.90 12.72
C CYS A 131 17.30 33.92 12.63
N PRO A 132 16.40 33.83 11.63
CA PRO A 132 15.27 34.76 11.50
C PRO A 132 14.20 34.65 12.62
N PHE A 133 14.20 33.56 13.39
CA PHE A 133 13.17 33.28 14.40
C PHE A 133 13.66 33.40 15.84
N CYS A 134 14.96 33.55 16.08
CA CYS A 134 15.50 33.61 17.44
C CYS A 134 16.72 34.52 17.54
N ILE A 135 16.93 35.04 18.75
CA ILE A 135 17.97 36.03 19.07
C ILE A 135 19.30 35.35 19.45
N SER A 136 19.30 34.03 19.65
CA SER A 136 20.50 33.29 20.06
C SER A 136 21.63 33.46 19.03
N GLY A 137 22.68 34.18 19.41
CA GLY A 137 23.86 34.44 18.57
C GLY A 137 24.75 33.21 18.38
N ASP A 138 24.63 32.20 19.24
CA ASP A 138 25.39 30.95 19.18
C ASP A 138 24.65 29.90 18.35
N VAL A 139 24.67 30.08 17.04
CA VAL A 139 24.23 29.06 16.09
C VAL A 139 25.47 28.34 15.58
N ASP A 140 25.82 27.21 16.21
CA ASP A 140 26.96 26.36 15.83
C ASP A 140 26.90 25.95 14.35
N HIS A 141 25.71 25.68 13.83
CA HIS A 141 25.47 25.42 12.41
C HIS A 141 24.04 25.76 12.00
N PHE A 142 23.84 26.06 10.72
CA PHE A 142 22.51 26.27 10.14
C PHE A 142 22.01 25.04 9.40
N GLN A 143 20.69 24.93 9.30
CA GLN A 143 19.96 23.94 8.53
C GLN A 143 19.09 24.64 7.47
N PHE A 144 18.79 23.93 6.39
CA PHE A 144 17.90 24.39 5.32
C PHE A 144 16.53 23.76 5.52
N HIS A 145 15.51 24.60 5.66
CA HIS A 145 14.13 24.19 5.73
C HIS A 145 13.44 24.43 4.38
N HIS A 146 12.78 23.40 3.85
CA HIS A 146 11.92 23.48 2.67
C HIS A 146 10.51 23.84 3.12
N ILE A 147 9.98 24.98 2.66
CA ILE A 147 8.68 25.51 3.09
C ILE A 147 7.54 24.62 2.58
N ASP A 148 7.67 24.05 1.39
CA ASP A 148 6.71 23.09 0.82
C ASP A 148 6.89 21.63 1.30
N GLU A 149 7.78 21.41 2.28
CA GLU A 149 8.17 20.09 2.79
C GLU A 149 8.76 19.12 1.74
N ASN A 150 9.03 19.59 0.52
CA ASN A 150 9.54 18.78 -0.57
C ASN A 150 11.07 18.94 -0.73
N PRO A 151 11.88 17.96 -0.31
CA PRO A 151 13.34 18.06 -0.38
C PRO A 151 13.92 18.04 -1.81
N GLU A 152 13.09 17.84 -2.84
CA GLU A 152 13.50 17.96 -4.25
C GLU A 152 13.39 19.40 -4.78
N ASN A 153 12.67 20.29 -4.09
CA ASN A 153 12.45 21.68 -4.49
C ASN A 153 13.48 22.64 -3.87
N ASN A 154 14.62 22.82 -4.55
CA ASN A 154 15.71 23.67 -4.07
C ASN A 154 15.62 25.13 -4.54
N ASP A 155 14.43 25.62 -4.89
CA ASP A 155 14.23 27.01 -5.27
C ASP A 155 14.50 27.94 -4.08
N PHE A 156 15.13 29.09 -4.37
CA PHE A 156 15.53 30.03 -3.33
C PHE A 156 14.35 30.52 -2.49
N GLU A 157 13.19 30.75 -3.11
CA GLU A 157 11.96 31.20 -2.46
C GLU A 157 11.35 30.12 -1.55
N ASN A 158 11.61 28.85 -1.86
CA ASN A 158 11.12 27.70 -1.09
C ASN A 158 12.05 27.30 0.08
N LEU A 159 13.22 27.93 0.19
CA LEU A 159 14.21 27.58 1.19
C LEU A 159 14.39 28.69 2.22
N LEU A 160 14.53 28.29 3.48
CA LEU A 160 14.87 29.19 4.57
C LEU A 160 16.02 28.61 5.42
N MET A 161 17.03 29.44 5.71
CA MET A 161 18.17 29.03 6.51
C MET A 161 17.95 29.39 7.99
N ILE A 162 17.93 28.38 8.86
CA ILE A 162 17.54 28.54 10.27
C ILE A 162 18.42 27.68 11.19
N CYS A 163 18.41 27.97 12.50
CA CYS A 163 19.11 27.14 13.48
C CYS A 163 18.37 25.80 13.69
N PRO A 164 19.05 24.75 14.21
CA PRO A 164 18.43 23.44 14.45
C PRO A 164 17.24 23.50 15.42
N THR A 165 17.29 24.41 16.39
CA THR A 165 16.21 24.61 17.37
C THR A 165 14.93 25.11 16.70
N CYS A 166 15.02 26.16 15.87
CA CYS A 166 13.87 26.67 15.13
C CYS A 166 13.42 25.68 14.06
N HIS A 167 14.34 24.97 13.41
CA HIS A 167 13.98 23.89 12.50
C HIS A 167 13.12 22.83 13.19
N SER A 168 13.53 22.38 14.39
CA SER A 168 12.74 21.41 15.15
C SER A 168 11.37 21.95 15.56
N LYS A 169 11.26 23.24 15.88
CA LYS A 169 9.99 23.88 16.23
C LYS A 169 9.03 23.90 15.04
N ILE A 170 9.51 24.22 13.84
CA ILE A 170 8.69 24.16 12.62
C ILE A 170 8.22 22.73 12.37
N THR A 171 9.13 21.74 12.38
CA THR A 171 8.77 20.33 12.16
C THR A 171 7.75 19.79 13.17
N LYS A 172 7.71 20.35 14.39
CA LYS A 172 6.75 19.96 15.43
C LYS A 172 5.45 20.77 15.40
N GLY A 173 5.36 21.80 14.56
CA GLY A 173 4.23 22.71 14.50
C GLY A 173 4.21 23.76 15.63
N ASP A 174 5.31 23.96 16.36
CA ASP A 174 5.42 25.06 17.34
C ASP A 174 5.54 26.43 16.66
N ILE A 175 6.09 26.44 15.43
CA ILE A 175 6.09 27.59 14.50
C ILE A 175 5.24 27.13 13.31
N GLN A 176 4.21 27.90 12.98
CA GLN A 176 3.25 27.55 11.93
C GLN A 176 3.82 27.84 10.52
N GLU A 177 3.41 27.07 9.51
CA GLU A 177 3.85 27.26 8.11
C GLU A 177 3.60 28.69 7.59
N GLU A 178 2.46 29.29 7.94
CA GLU A 178 2.13 30.67 7.56
C GLU A 178 3.17 31.66 8.13
N GLU A 179 3.63 31.44 9.37
CA GLU A 179 4.66 32.28 9.97
C GLU A 179 5.99 32.14 9.22
N VAL A 180 6.31 30.93 8.74
CA VAL A 180 7.50 30.67 7.92
C VAL A 180 7.43 31.40 6.59
N LEU A 181 6.27 31.35 5.91
CA LEU A 181 6.02 32.06 4.66
C LEU A 181 6.14 33.58 4.83
N ILE A 182 5.53 34.14 5.88
CA ILE A 182 5.65 35.57 6.21
C ILE A 182 7.11 35.93 6.44
N LYS A 183 7.83 35.14 7.26
CA LYS A 183 9.25 35.40 7.56
C LYS A 183 10.12 35.38 6.31
N LYS A 184 9.90 34.44 5.40
CA LYS A 184 10.62 34.36 4.13
C LYS A 184 10.41 35.63 3.28
N ARG A 185 9.16 36.12 3.20
CA ARG A 185 8.84 37.37 2.48
C ARG A 185 9.49 38.60 3.13
N GLU A 186 9.49 38.69 4.45
CA GLU A 186 10.15 39.79 5.18
C GLU A 186 11.65 39.87 4.90
N LEU A 187 12.31 38.72 4.79
CA LEU A 187 13.75 38.67 4.48
C LEU A 187 14.05 39.05 3.02
N TYR A 188 13.13 38.77 2.10
CA TYR A 188 13.31 39.10 0.68
C TYR A 188 13.27 40.62 0.40
N ILE A 189 12.60 41.38 1.27
CA ILE A 189 12.40 42.83 1.12
C ILE A 189 13.56 43.65 1.75
N ASN A 190 14.44 43.03 2.55
CA ASN A 190 15.45 43.69 3.41
C ASN A 190 16.91 43.28 3.13
#